data_AF-G8SD46-F1
#
_entry.id   AF-G8SD46-F1
#
_cell.length_a   1.000
_cell.length_b   1.000
_cell.length_c   1.000
_cell.angle_alpha   90.00
_cell.angle_beta   90.00
_cell.angle_gamma   90.00
#
_symmetry.space_group_name_H-M   'P 1'
#
loop_
_entity.id
_entity.type
_entity.pdbx_description
1 polymer ?
#
loop_
_entity_poly.entity_id
_entity_poly.type
_entity_poly.pdbx_seq_one_letter_code
_entity_poly.pdbx_strand_id
1 'polypeptide(L)'
;MSGAQRPGEPAGDRALPPPSDPWAVTQRPDPTVQLGDPGATVDFGRAQPTVRQPGPPPPAHAVPTAATVHLDPAGPTVHAGEQLRFGPGVPVAPPTAPAWPGPARRPRPRWRRLVSVLSSLLTLVLLGVVGLYLWQRLSPLVVEGVTVAVPQPAGDRCDVTVPVVATVRTNGRGGTIRYQWFRSDAASGAMLTERVGRGQRTVTLTLKWAFSGVGTAAETATVNIVEPTPVQAGTRVAYHCRG
;
A
#
# COMPACT_ATOMS: atom_id res chain seq x y z
N MET A 1 -52.61 -41.11 -64.52
CA MET A 1 -51.96 -39.80 -64.22
C MET A 1 -51.56 -39.83 -62.75
N SER A 2 -50.29 -40.15 -62.51
CA SER A 2 -49.72 -40.37 -61.17
C SER A 2 -49.34 -39.05 -60.51
N GLY A 3 -49.85 -38.78 -59.31
CA GLY A 3 -49.36 -37.74 -58.42
C GLY A 3 -48.43 -38.37 -57.38
N ALA A 4 -47.15 -38.00 -57.41
CA ALA A 4 -46.15 -38.46 -56.48
C ALA A 4 -46.12 -37.56 -55.22
N GLN A 5 -46.35 -38.14 -54.04
CA GLN A 5 -46.05 -37.52 -52.75
C GLN A 5 -44.54 -37.68 -52.47
N ARG A 6 -43.81 -36.56 -52.27
CA ARG A 6 -42.46 -36.55 -51.70
C ARG A 6 -42.54 -36.35 -50.18
N PRO A 7 -41.92 -37.22 -49.36
CA PRO A 7 -41.64 -36.95 -47.95
C PRO A 7 -40.19 -36.48 -47.79
N GLY A 8 -39.95 -35.43 -47.00
CA GLY A 8 -38.60 -35.03 -46.59
C GLY A 8 -38.46 -33.53 -46.35
N GLU A 9 -39.07 -33.03 -45.28
CA GLU A 9 -38.75 -31.71 -44.72
C GLU A 9 -37.80 -31.93 -43.54
N PRO A 10 -36.57 -31.40 -43.54
CA PRO A 10 -35.67 -31.53 -42.40
C PRO A 10 -36.18 -30.67 -41.25
N ALA A 11 -36.48 -31.33 -40.13
CA ALA A 11 -36.79 -30.70 -38.86
C ALA A 11 -35.67 -29.71 -38.50
N GLY A 12 -36.05 -28.46 -38.31
CA GLY A 12 -35.12 -27.38 -38.01
C GLY A 12 -34.19 -27.71 -36.84
N ASP A 13 -32.92 -27.38 -37.06
CA ASP A 13 -31.90 -27.31 -36.03
C ASP A 13 -32.41 -26.41 -34.89
N ARG A 14 -32.95 -27.04 -33.85
CA ARG A 14 -33.06 -26.40 -32.54
C ARG A 14 -31.63 -26.20 -32.07
N ALA A 15 -31.10 -25.01 -32.33
CA ALA A 15 -29.85 -24.55 -31.77
C ALA A 15 -29.88 -24.83 -30.26
N LEU A 16 -29.03 -25.76 -29.82
CA LEU A 16 -28.81 -26.02 -28.41
C LEU A 16 -28.42 -24.67 -27.77
N PRO A 17 -29.02 -24.28 -26.64
CA PRO A 17 -28.53 -23.12 -25.91
C PRO A 17 -27.04 -23.34 -25.60
N PRO A 18 -26.19 -22.31 -25.73
CA PRO A 18 -24.79 -22.42 -25.35
C PRO A 18 -24.69 -22.93 -23.90
N PRO A 19 -23.66 -23.72 -23.56
CA PRO A 19 -23.46 -24.18 -22.19
C PRO A 19 -23.50 -22.97 -21.26
N SER A 20 -24.38 -23.03 -20.26
CA SER A 20 -24.52 -21.98 -19.25
C SER A 20 -23.15 -21.67 -18.66
N ASP A 21 -22.76 -20.40 -18.73
CA ASP A 21 -21.47 -19.95 -18.25
C ASP A 21 -21.30 -20.33 -16.76
N PRO A 22 -20.38 -21.26 -16.40
CA PRO A 22 -20.17 -21.67 -15.02
C PRO A 22 -19.55 -20.54 -14.17
N TRP A 23 -19.18 -19.40 -14.77
CA TRP A 23 -18.71 -18.20 -14.10
C TRP A 23 -19.84 -17.34 -13.52
N ALA A 24 -21.11 -17.78 -13.55
CA ALA A 24 -22.24 -17.08 -12.92
C ALA A 24 -21.94 -16.77 -11.44
N VAL A 25 -21.63 -15.50 -11.22
CA VAL A 25 -21.08 -14.94 -9.99
C VAL A 25 -22.05 -15.19 -8.84
N THR A 26 -21.69 -16.07 -7.91
CA THR A 26 -22.32 -16.05 -6.59
C THR A 26 -21.65 -14.94 -5.79
N GLN A 27 -22.03 -13.68 -6.06
CA GLN A 27 -21.76 -12.61 -5.12
C GLN A 27 -22.49 -12.99 -3.84
N ARG A 28 -21.74 -13.22 -2.78
CA ARG A 28 -22.32 -13.29 -1.44
C ARG A 28 -23.03 -11.94 -1.23
N PRO A 29 -24.34 -11.90 -0.93
CA PRO A 29 -24.98 -10.62 -0.67
C PRO A 29 -24.31 -9.97 0.54
N ASP A 30 -23.84 -8.74 0.36
CA ASP A 30 -23.46 -7.87 1.46
C ASP A 30 -24.67 -7.75 2.42
N PRO A 31 -24.47 -7.77 3.76
CA PRO A 31 -25.54 -7.43 4.68
C PRO A 31 -25.85 -5.93 4.55
N THR A 32 -26.81 -5.60 3.69
CA THR A 32 -27.32 -4.23 3.54
C THR A 32 -28.09 -3.85 4.81
N VAL A 33 -27.45 -3.06 5.68
CA VAL A 33 -28.16 -2.28 6.69
C VAL A 33 -28.90 -1.17 5.96
N GLN A 34 -30.23 -1.27 5.91
CA GLN A 34 -31.12 -0.22 5.43
C GLN A 34 -31.10 0.94 6.44
N LEU A 35 -30.53 2.08 6.06
CA LEU A 35 -30.70 3.36 6.74
C LEU A 35 -30.90 4.46 5.69
N GLY A 36 -32.10 5.06 5.65
CA GLY A 36 -32.34 6.40 5.13
C GLY A 36 -32.85 6.51 3.68
N ASP A 37 -33.92 7.29 3.54
CA ASP A 37 -34.74 7.55 2.35
C ASP A 37 -34.02 8.01 1.07
N PRO A 38 -34.55 7.66 -0.13
CA PRO A 38 -34.14 8.22 -1.41
C PRO A 38 -34.92 9.52 -1.71
N GLY A 39 -34.37 10.68 -1.34
CA GLY A 39 -35.05 11.95 -1.61
C GLY A 39 -34.22 13.24 -1.59
N ALA A 40 -32.90 13.18 -1.42
CA ALA A 40 -32.04 14.37 -1.42
C ALA A 40 -31.26 14.47 -2.74
N THR A 41 -31.84 15.14 -3.73
CA THR A 41 -31.13 15.58 -4.93
C THR A 41 -30.23 16.77 -4.54
N VAL A 42 -28.91 16.55 -4.48
CA VAL A 42 -27.92 17.63 -4.38
C VAL A 42 -27.33 17.85 -5.76
N ASP A 43 -27.62 19.01 -6.34
CA ASP A 43 -27.13 19.45 -7.64
C ASP A 43 -25.65 19.85 -7.51
N PHE A 44 -24.75 19.03 -8.03
CA PHE A 44 -23.33 19.36 -8.10
C PHE A 44 -23.07 20.14 -9.38
N GLY A 45 -23.03 21.47 -9.23
CA GLY A 45 -22.63 22.41 -10.26
C GLY A 45 -21.31 22.01 -10.94
N ARG A 46 -21.38 21.92 -12.27
CA ARG A 46 -20.29 21.71 -13.21
C ARG A 46 -19.16 22.75 -13.00
N ALA A 47 -18.04 22.34 -12.42
CA ALA A 47 -16.83 23.15 -12.40
C ALA A 47 -16.20 23.16 -13.80
N GLN A 48 -16.05 24.37 -14.37
CA GLN A 48 -15.34 24.60 -15.63
C GLN A 48 -13.83 24.29 -15.49
N PRO A 49 -13.16 23.80 -16.54
CA PRO A 49 -11.71 23.63 -16.52
C PRO A 49 -11.02 25.00 -16.59
N THR A 50 -10.36 25.41 -15.50
CA THR A 50 -9.48 26.58 -15.51
C THR A 50 -8.16 26.19 -16.19
N VAL A 51 -7.91 26.76 -17.37
CA VAL A 51 -6.64 26.68 -18.08
C VAL A 51 -5.55 27.38 -17.24
N ARG A 52 -4.50 26.65 -16.86
CA ARG A 52 -3.31 27.21 -16.19
C ARG A 52 -2.46 27.96 -17.22
N GLN A 53 -2.38 29.28 -17.08
CA GLN A 53 -1.41 30.12 -17.78
C GLN A 53 -0.04 30.05 -17.05
N PRO A 54 1.09 29.93 -17.77
CA PRO A 54 2.42 30.04 -17.16
C PRO A 54 2.70 31.49 -16.74
N GLY A 55 3.08 31.69 -15.48
CA GLY A 55 3.48 33.01 -14.96
C GLY A 55 4.84 33.47 -15.50
N PRO A 56 5.09 34.79 -15.57
CA PRO A 56 6.36 35.35 -16.04
C PRO A 56 7.50 35.12 -15.02
N PRO A 57 8.77 35.02 -15.49
CA PRO A 57 9.93 34.78 -14.64
C PRO A 57 10.29 35.98 -13.75
N PRO A 58 10.95 35.74 -12.60
CA PRO A 58 11.33 36.81 -11.67
C PRO A 58 12.45 37.69 -12.24
N PRO A 59 12.50 38.98 -11.88
CA PRO A 59 13.59 39.87 -12.27
C PRO A 59 14.91 39.50 -11.58
N ALA A 60 15.98 39.47 -12.37
CA ALA A 60 17.35 39.37 -11.90
C ALA A 60 17.75 40.67 -11.18
N HIS A 61 18.07 40.58 -9.89
CA HIS A 61 18.72 41.68 -9.19
C HIS A 61 20.21 41.70 -9.54
N ALA A 62 20.60 42.76 -10.23
CA ALA A 62 21.98 43.11 -10.53
C ALA A 62 22.78 43.36 -9.24
N VAL A 63 23.99 42.80 -9.22
CA VAL A 63 25.03 43.07 -8.22
C VAL A 63 25.75 44.37 -8.61
N PRO A 64 25.77 45.42 -7.77
CA PRO A 64 26.78 46.46 -7.91
C PRO A 64 28.02 46.10 -7.09
N THR A 65 29.09 45.84 -7.82
CA THR A 65 30.48 45.82 -7.33
C THR A 65 30.84 47.23 -6.84
N ALA A 66 31.21 47.35 -5.56
CA ALA A 66 31.99 48.48 -5.07
C ALA A 66 33.02 47.97 -4.06
N ALA A 67 34.28 48.08 -4.46
CA ALA A 67 35.46 47.73 -3.69
C ALA A 67 35.60 48.61 -2.44
N THR A 68 36.01 48.05 -1.30
CA THR A 68 36.85 48.74 -0.30
C THR A 68 37.57 47.72 0.59
N VAL A 69 38.86 47.54 0.28
CA VAL A 69 40.03 47.45 1.17
C VAL A 69 39.99 46.55 2.43
N HIS A 70 40.84 45.54 2.37
CA HIS A 70 41.41 44.74 3.47
C HIS A 70 42.08 45.62 4.54
N LEU A 71 41.90 45.32 5.83
CA LEU A 71 42.86 45.67 6.89
C LEU A 71 42.70 44.73 8.10
N ASP A 72 43.61 43.76 8.18
CA ASP A 72 44.00 43.08 9.41
C ASP A 72 44.38 44.09 10.50
N PRO A 73 44.14 43.79 11.79
CA PRO A 73 44.92 44.37 12.87
C PRO A 73 45.88 43.30 13.41
N ALA A 74 47.00 43.12 12.70
CA ALA A 74 48.20 42.53 13.26
C ALA A 74 49.24 43.64 13.52
N GLY A 75 49.48 43.92 14.81
CA GLY A 75 50.59 44.72 15.33
C GLY A 75 50.39 46.25 15.34
N PRO A 76 51.10 47.03 16.19
CA PRO A 76 52.43 46.73 16.71
C PRO A 76 52.64 46.91 18.23
N THR A 77 53.57 46.13 18.75
CA THR A 77 54.30 46.38 20.00
C THR A 77 55.34 47.49 19.82
N VAL A 78 55.54 48.24 20.91
CA VAL A 78 56.66 49.16 21.23
C VAL A 78 56.62 50.53 20.54
N HIS A 79 56.45 51.59 21.35
CA HIS A 79 57.48 52.62 21.54
C HIS A 79 57.25 53.35 22.86
N ALA A 80 58.19 53.14 23.79
CA ALA A 80 58.47 54.08 24.85
C ALA A 80 58.96 55.39 24.23
N GLY A 81 58.36 56.49 24.64
CA GLY A 81 58.65 57.86 24.28
C GLY A 81 57.73 58.72 25.13
N GLU A 82 58.07 58.92 26.40
CA GLU A 82 58.94 60.02 26.83
C GLU A 82 58.28 61.39 26.57
N GLN A 83 57.96 62.05 27.69
CA GLN A 83 57.71 63.49 27.80
C GLN A 83 56.53 64.11 27.02
N LEU A 84 55.30 63.84 27.48
CA LEU A 84 54.26 64.87 27.43
C LEU A 84 54.28 65.65 28.74
N ARG A 85 54.89 66.85 28.70
CA ARG A 85 54.78 67.89 29.73
C ARG A 85 53.32 68.27 29.90
N PHE A 86 52.69 67.77 30.95
CA PHE A 86 51.40 68.28 31.43
C PHE A 86 51.67 69.37 32.47
N GLY A 87 51.10 70.56 32.25
CA GLY A 87 51.16 71.67 33.19
C GLY A 87 50.51 71.31 34.54
N PRO A 88 50.86 72.04 35.63
CA PRO A 88 50.42 71.70 36.97
C PRO A 88 48.93 71.98 37.10
N GLY A 89 48.09 70.94 37.15
CA GLY A 89 46.67 71.12 37.41
C GLY A 89 45.71 70.01 36.95
N VAL A 90 46.17 68.91 36.36
CA VAL A 90 45.26 67.80 35.98
C VAL A 90 45.33 66.71 37.05
N PRO A 91 44.23 66.43 37.80
CA PRO A 91 44.22 65.32 38.75
C PRO A 91 44.44 64.01 38.00
N VAL A 92 45.33 63.18 38.55
CA VAL A 92 45.63 61.82 38.09
C VAL A 92 44.33 61.07 37.82
N ALA A 93 44.24 60.38 36.69
CA ALA A 93 43.09 59.59 36.29
C ALA A 93 42.60 58.72 37.47
N PRO A 94 41.27 58.66 37.73
CA PRO A 94 40.75 57.87 38.83
C PRO A 94 41.17 56.39 38.69
N PRO A 95 41.40 55.68 39.80
CA PRO A 95 41.81 54.28 39.75
C PRO A 95 40.79 53.45 38.98
N THR A 96 41.29 52.47 38.23
CA THR A 96 40.48 51.55 37.44
C THR A 96 39.41 50.91 38.33
N ALA A 97 38.13 51.03 37.95
CA ALA A 97 37.04 50.44 38.72
C ALA A 97 37.26 48.92 38.85
N PRO A 98 37.00 48.33 40.03
CA PRO A 98 37.18 46.90 40.23
C PRO A 98 36.29 46.12 39.26
N ALA A 99 36.87 45.09 38.63
CA ALA A 99 36.13 44.18 37.77
C ALA A 99 35.05 43.49 38.61
N TRP A 100 33.78 43.81 38.35
CA TRP A 100 32.66 43.12 38.96
C TRP A 100 32.76 41.63 38.65
N PRO A 101 32.61 40.74 39.65
CA PRO A 101 32.58 39.31 39.39
C PRO A 101 31.47 39.01 38.38
N GLY A 102 31.84 38.47 37.22
CA GLY A 102 30.87 37.95 36.26
C GLY A 102 29.99 36.90 36.94
N PRO A 103 28.72 36.75 36.53
CA PRO A 103 27.79 35.84 37.19
C PRO A 103 28.41 34.44 37.28
N ALA A 104 28.65 33.98 38.50
CA ALA A 104 29.15 32.64 38.75
C ALA A 104 28.19 31.64 38.10
N ARG A 105 28.70 30.81 37.18
CA ARG A 105 27.93 29.73 36.54
C ARG A 105 27.47 28.78 37.65
N ARG A 106 26.26 28.99 38.18
CA ARG A 106 25.67 28.10 39.19
C ARG A 106 25.63 26.70 38.59
N PRO A 107 26.20 25.68 39.25
CA PRO A 107 26.14 24.31 38.77
C PRO A 107 24.66 23.93 38.68
N ARG A 108 24.20 23.64 37.45
CA ARG A 108 22.83 23.15 37.24
C ARG A 108 22.64 21.90 38.12
N PRO A 109 21.63 21.84 38.99
CA PRO A 109 21.49 20.79 39.97
C PRO A 109 21.41 19.43 39.25
N ARG A 110 22.19 18.45 39.72
CA ARG A 110 22.25 17.09 39.14
C ARG A 110 20.86 16.46 38.99
N TRP A 111 19.94 16.81 39.88
CA TRP A 111 18.51 16.46 39.80
C TRP A 111 17.84 16.90 38.49
N ARG A 112 18.08 18.13 38.01
CA ARG A 112 17.53 18.60 36.72
C ARG A 112 18.09 17.82 35.54
N ARG A 113 19.36 17.37 35.61
CA ARG A 113 19.93 16.48 34.59
C ARG A 113 19.28 15.10 34.63
N LEU A 114 19.08 14.53 35.83
CA LEU A 114 18.37 13.25 36.00
C LEU A 114 16.94 13.32 35.46
N VAL A 115 16.17 14.34 35.83
CA VAL A 115 14.81 14.55 35.32
C VAL A 115 14.80 14.75 33.81
N SER A 116 15.76 15.50 33.27
CA SER A 116 15.91 15.66 31.82
C SER A 116 16.17 14.32 31.12
N VAL A 117 17.09 13.51 31.64
CA VAL A 117 17.41 12.19 31.06
C VAL A 117 16.22 11.25 31.15
N LEU A 118 15.53 11.22 32.30
CA LEU A 118 14.35 10.38 32.49
C LEU A 118 13.22 10.80 31.52
N SER A 119 13.01 12.11 31.36
CA SER A 119 12.02 12.66 30.43
C SER A 119 12.38 12.33 28.97
N SER A 120 13.65 12.48 28.57
CA SER A 120 14.11 12.09 27.24
C SER A 120 13.93 10.58 26.99
N LEU A 121 14.22 9.75 28.00
CA LEU A 121 14.08 8.30 27.90
C LEU A 121 12.61 7.88 27.79
N LEU A 122 11.72 8.47 28.60
CA LEU A 122 10.28 8.25 28.51
C LEU A 122 9.73 8.67 27.14
N THR A 123 10.20 9.80 26.61
CA THR A 123 9.80 10.30 25.28
C THR A 123 10.26 9.33 24.19
N LEU A 124 11.48 8.83 24.26
CA LEU A 124 11.99 7.82 23.32
C LEU A 124 11.19 6.51 23.39
N VAL A 125 10.83 6.05 24.59
CA VAL A 125 9.98 4.85 24.77
C VAL A 125 8.60 5.09 24.15
N LEU A 126 7.98 6.23 24.41
CA LEU A 126 6.67 6.56 23.84
C LEU A 126 6.72 6.61 22.31
N LEU A 127 7.74 7.25 21.74
CA LEU A 127 7.95 7.26 20.28
C LEU A 127 8.16 5.86 19.72
N GLY A 128 8.92 5.01 20.41
CA GLY A 128 9.12 3.61 20.03
C GLY A 128 7.82 2.82 20.03
N VAL A 129 7.00 2.95 21.08
CA VAL A 129 5.69 2.27 21.19
C VAL A 129 4.73 2.75 20.11
N VAL A 130 4.63 4.06 19.87
CA VAL A 130 3.76 4.62 18.82
C VAL A 130 4.24 4.19 17.44
N GLY A 131 5.55 4.23 17.18
CA GLY A 131 6.15 3.76 15.93
C GLY A 131 5.85 2.29 15.68
N LEU A 132 6.02 1.44 16.68
CA LEU A 132 5.73 0.01 16.60
C LEU A 132 4.24 -0.26 16.40
N TYR A 133 3.37 0.47 17.09
CA TYR A 133 1.92 0.36 16.93
C TYR A 133 1.47 0.77 15.52
N LEU A 134 1.98 1.89 14.99
CA LEU A 134 1.70 2.32 13.62
C LEU A 134 2.21 1.28 12.62
N TRP A 135 3.44 0.79 12.78
CA TRP A 135 3.99 -0.27 11.94
C TRP A 135 3.07 -1.49 11.89
N GLN A 136 2.64 -1.98 13.04
CA GLN A 136 1.75 -3.14 13.11
C GLN A 136 0.40 -2.88 12.44
N ARG A 137 -0.14 -1.65 12.50
CA ARG A 137 -1.44 -1.31 11.90
C ARG A 137 -1.38 -1.11 10.39
N LEU A 138 -0.23 -0.67 9.88
CA LEU A 138 0.03 -0.39 8.46
C LEU A 138 0.74 -1.53 7.71
N SER A 139 1.07 -2.63 8.39
CA SER A 139 1.72 -3.79 7.76
C SER A 139 0.82 -4.41 6.67
N PRO A 140 1.33 -4.62 5.45
CA PRO A 140 0.54 -5.14 4.33
C PRO A 140 0.21 -6.64 4.51
N LEU A 141 -0.80 -7.07 3.76
CA LEU A 141 -1.11 -8.49 3.57
C LEU A 141 0.06 -9.19 2.86
N VAL A 142 0.44 -10.36 3.38
CA VAL A 142 1.46 -11.22 2.76
C VAL A 142 0.89 -12.62 2.64
N VAL A 143 1.11 -13.25 1.49
CA VAL A 143 0.80 -14.66 1.26
C VAL A 143 2.02 -15.48 1.66
N GLU A 144 1.84 -16.38 2.63
CA GLU A 144 2.90 -17.26 3.15
C GLU A 144 2.98 -18.58 2.38
N GLY A 145 1.88 -19.03 1.79
CA GLY A 145 1.84 -20.26 1.03
C GLY A 145 0.48 -20.52 0.42
N VAL A 146 0.46 -21.37 -0.61
CA VAL A 146 -0.75 -21.78 -1.31
C VAL A 146 -0.71 -23.28 -1.51
N THR A 147 -1.82 -23.93 -1.21
CA THR A 147 -2.00 -25.37 -1.46
C THR A 147 -3.29 -25.55 -2.22
N VAL A 148 -3.30 -26.42 -3.22
CA VAL A 148 -4.50 -26.68 -4.05
C VAL A 148 -4.88 -28.14 -3.89
N ALA A 149 -6.14 -28.37 -3.59
CA ALA A 149 -6.69 -29.70 -3.38
C ALA A 149 -8.06 -29.86 -4.05
N VAL A 150 -8.40 -31.10 -4.32
CA VAL A 150 -9.73 -31.50 -4.78
C VAL A 150 -10.41 -32.23 -3.62
N PRO A 151 -11.13 -31.51 -2.73
CA PRO A 151 -11.68 -32.13 -1.52
C PRO A 151 -12.71 -33.22 -1.83
N GLN A 152 -13.40 -33.11 -2.97
CA GLN A 152 -14.41 -34.06 -3.42
C GLN A 152 -14.15 -34.42 -4.88
N PRO A 153 -13.32 -35.44 -5.16
CA PRO A 153 -13.07 -35.92 -6.51
C PRO A 153 -14.36 -36.41 -7.19
N ALA A 154 -14.37 -36.43 -8.53
CA ALA A 154 -15.50 -36.95 -9.30
C ALA A 154 -15.85 -38.40 -8.93
N GLY A 155 -14.82 -39.25 -8.76
CA GLY A 155 -15.00 -40.69 -8.61
C GLY A 155 -15.52 -41.30 -9.90
N ASP A 156 -16.45 -42.26 -9.80
CA ASP A 156 -17.12 -42.91 -10.95
C ASP A 156 -18.41 -42.19 -11.40
N ARG A 157 -18.65 -40.97 -10.90
CA ARG A 157 -19.88 -40.22 -11.19
C ARG A 157 -19.76 -39.47 -12.51
N CYS A 158 -20.81 -39.56 -13.31
CA CYS A 158 -20.92 -38.83 -14.57
C CYS A 158 -21.59 -37.47 -14.38
N ASP A 159 -21.29 -36.52 -15.28
CA ASP A 159 -21.92 -35.20 -15.32
C ASP A 159 -21.84 -34.44 -13.98
N VAL A 160 -20.63 -34.39 -13.41
CA VAL A 160 -20.37 -33.81 -12.09
C VAL A 160 -19.64 -32.49 -12.15
N THR A 161 -19.97 -31.61 -11.21
CA THR A 161 -19.15 -30.43 -10.90
C THR A 161 -18.24 -30.70 -9.72
N VAL A 162 -16.94 -30.66 -9.96
CA VAL A 162 -15.90 -30.86 -8.95
C VAL A 162 -15.41 -29.49 -8.45
N PRO A 163 -15.45 -29.24 -7.13
CA PRO A 163 -14.81 -28.06 -6.56
C PRO A 163 -13.29 -28.30 -6.46
N VAL A 164 -12.51 -27.43 -7.08
CA VAL A 164 -11.07 -27.31 -6.83
C VAL A 164 -10.85 -26.16 -5.87
N VAL A 165 -10.16 -26.42 -4.77
CA VAL A 165 -10.03 -25.48 -3.67
C VAL A 165 -8.56 -25.16 -3.45
N ALA A 166 -8.21 -23.87 -3.55
CA ALA A 166 -6.92 -23.35 -3.13
C ALA A 166 -7.03 -22.77 -1.71
N THR A 167 -6.27 -23.34 -0.78
CA THR A 167 -6.10 -22.83 0.57
C THR A 167 -4.87 -21.94 0.62
N VAL A 168 -5.09 -20.65 0.79
CA VAL A 168 -4.07 -19.61 0.88
C VAL A 168 -3.79 -19.32 2.35
N ARG A 169 -2.52 -19.43 2.75
CA ARG A 169 -2.04 -19.06 4.08
C ARG A 169 -1.52 -17.62 4.05
N THR A 170 -1.89 -16.83 5.04
CA THR A 170 -1.53 -15.41 5.13
C THR A 170 -1.01 -15.07 6.53
N ASN A 171 -0.29 -13.95 6.63
CA ASN A 171 0.23 -13.42 7.89
C ASN A 171 -0.84 -12.85 8.85
N GLY A 172 -2.14 -13.01 8.55
CA GLY A 172 -3.24 -12.50 9.35
C GLY A 172 -3.51 -11.00 9.21
N ARG A 173 -2.80 -10.30 8.32
CA ARG A 173 -3.09 -8.90 7.99
C ARG A 173 -4.29 -8.82 7.03
N GLY A 174 -5.02 -7.71 7.08
CA GLY A 174 -6.12 -7.47 6.15
C GLY A 174 -5.60 -6.91 4.83
N GLY A 175 -6.30 -7.19 3.73
CA GLY A 175 -5.92 -6.70 2.41
C GLY A 175 -6.75 -7.35 1.31
N THR A 176 -6.23 -7.28 0.09
CA THR A 176 -6.85 -7.87 -1.11
C THR A 176 -5.89 -8.82 -1.78
N ILE A 177 -6.41 -9.94 -2.26
CA ILE A 177 -5.68 -10.90 -3.08
C ILE A 177 -6.23 -10.81 -4.49
N ARG A 178 -5.37 -10.54 -5.48
CA ARG A 178 -5.73 -10.61 -6.90
C ARG A 178 -5.18 -11.89 -7.49
N TYR A 179 -6.05 -12.67 -8.11
CA TYR A 179 -5.70 -14.01 -8.57
C TYR A 179 -6.49 -14.40 -9.82
N GLN A 180 -5.99 -15.40 -10.52
CA GLN A 180 -6.65 -15.98 -11.69
C GLN A 180 -6.50 -17.49 -11.67
N TRP A 181 -7.50 -18.18 -12.22
CA TRP A 181 -7.48 -19.62 -12.41
C TRP A 181 -7.11 -19.96 -13.85
N PHE A 182 -6.23 -20.94 -14.00
CA PHE A 182 -5.90 -21.55 -15.26
C PHE A 182 -6.34 -23.01 -15.25
N ARG A 183 -6.93 -23.43 -16.36
CA ARG A 183 -7.29 -24.82 -16.63
C ARG A 183 -6.59 -25.25 -17.90
N SER A 184 -6.24 -26.53 -18.02
CA SER A 184 -5.63 -27.06 -19.24
C SER A 184 -6.62 -27.23 -20.40
N ASP A 185 -7.91 -27.38 -20.12
CA ASP A 185 -8.98 -27.62 -21.11
C ASP A 185 -9.67 -26.35 -21.63
N ALA A 186 -9.33 -25.18 -21.06
CA ALA A 186 -10.03 -23.93 -21.33
C ALA A 186 -9.07 -22.73 -21.38
N ALA A 187 -9.53 -21.63 -21.97
CA ALA A 187 -8.83 -20.36 -21.92
C ALA A 187 -8.64 -19.90 -20.45
N SER A 188 -7.62 -19.07 -20.23
CA SER A 188 -7.34 -18.47 -18.93
C SER A 188 -8.57 -17.77 -18.36
N GLY A 189 -8.88 -18.02 -17.09
CA GLY A 189 -9.98 -17.37 -16.39
C GLY A 189 -9.75 -15.88 -16.20
N ALA A 190 -10.83 -15.16 -15.88
CA ALA A 190 -10.77 -13.75 -15.56
C ALA A 190 -9.95 -13.50 -14.27
N MET A 191 -9.40 -12.29 -14.15
CA MET A 191 -8.76 -11.83 -12.93
C MET A 191 -9.83 -11.59 -11.85
N LEU A 192 -9.73 -12.31 -10.74
CA LEU A 192 -10.60 -12.20 -9.57
C LEU A 192 -9.91 -11.43 -8.44
N THR A 193 -10.72 -10.89 -7.53
CA THR A 193 -10.24 -10.19 -6.34
C THR A 193 -10.97 -10.70 -5.11
N GLU A 194 -10.21 -11.18 -4.12
CA GLU A 194 -10.72 -11.64 -2.83
C GLU A 194 -10.32 -10.66 -1.73
N ARG A 195 -11.26 -10.35 -0.82
CA ARG A 195 -10.99 -9.49 0.34
C ARG A 195 -10.67 -10.33 1.57
N VAL A 196 -9.53 -10.06 2.19
CA VAL A 196 -9.06 -10.75 3.39
C VAL A 196 -9.27 -9.85 4.60
N GLY A 197 -10.08 -10.30 5.55
CA GLY A 197 -10.28 -9.60 6.82
C GLY A 197 -9.04 -9.68 7.70
N ARG A 198 -8.85 -8.66 8.57
CA ARG A 198 -7.81 -8.73 9.61
C ARG A 198 -8.05 -9.94 10.53
N GLY A 199 -6.97 -10.63 10.90
CA GLY A 199 -6.99 -11.84 11.71
C GLY A 199 -7.19 -13.14 10.92
N GLN A 200 -7.61 -13.06 9.65
CA GLN A 200 -7.75 -14.26 8.81
C GLN A 200 -6.37 -14.72 8.33
N ARG A 201 -5.95 -15.91 8.78
CA ARG A 201 -4.70 -16.56 8.36
C ARG A 201 -4.89 -17.58 7.24
N THR A 202 -6.13 -17.86 6.89
CA THR A 202 -6.49 -18.87 5.89
C THR A 202 -7.64 -18.34 5.06
N VAL A 203 -7.46 -18.36 3.74
CA VAL A 203 -8.44 -17.89 2.76
C VAL A 203 -8.64 -18.98 1.73
N THR A 204 -9.89 -19.17 1.30
CA THR A 204 -10.26 -20.26 0.41
C THR A 204 -10.69 -19.69 -0.93
N LEU A 205 -9.95 -20.01 -2.00
CA LEU A 205 -10.30 -19.63 -3.36
C LEU A 205 -10.83 -20.89 -4.05
N THR A 206 -12.03 -20.81 -4.62
CA THR A 206 -12.72 -21.99 -5.18
C THR A 206 -12.95 -21.83 -6.67
N LEU A 207 -12.60 -22.87 -7.41
CA LEU A 207 -12.97 -23.06 -8.81
C LEU A 207 -14.00 -24.19 -8.89
N LYS A 208 -15.14 -23.93 -9.55
CA LYS A 208 -16.13 -24.96 -9.86
C LYS A 208 -15.89 -25.45 -11.28
N TRP A 209 -15.68 -26.75 -11.44
CA TRP A 209 -15.37 -27.34 -12.74
C TRP A 209 -16.36 -28.45 -13.09
N ALA A 210 -17.18 -28.21 -14.11
CA ALA A 210 -18.11 -29.21 -14.64
C ALA A 210 -17.42 -30.14 -15.64
N PHE A 211 -17.57 -31.44 -15.42
CA PHE A 211 -17.21 -32.51 -16.35
C PHE A 211 -18.49 -33.19 -16.82
N SER A 212 -18.61 -33.43 -18.12
CA SER A 212 -19.78 -34.09 -18.69
C SER A 212 -19.39 -35.16 -19.71
N GLY A 213 -20.29 -36.11 -19.92
CA GLY A 213 -20.10 -37.22 -20.85
C GLY A 213 -19.37 -38.43 -20.28
N VAL A 214 -19.25 -39.47 -21.09
CA VAL A 214 -18.62 -40.74 -20.72
C VAL A 214 -17.13 -40.75 -21.07
N GLY A 215 -16.33 -41.45 -20.28
CA GLY A 215 -14.88 -41.62 -20.54
C GLY A 215 -13.99 -41.20 -19.38
N THR A 216 -12.71 -40.98 -19.68
CA THR A 216 -11.69 -40.61 -18.69
C THR A 216 -10.96 -39.35 -19.12
N ALA A 217 -10.82 -38.39 -18.21
CA ALA A 217 -10.06 -37.16 -18.43
C ALA A 217 -9.15 -36.87 -17.23
N ALA A 218 -7.97 -36.30 -17.48
CA ALA A 218 -7.04 -35.87 -16.45
C ALA A 218 -6.52 -34.48 -16.80
N GLU A 219 -7.03 -33.48 -16.10
CA GLU A 219 -6.79 -32.07 -16.40
C GLU A 219 -6.08 -31.40 -15.21
N THR A 220 -5.45 -30.25 -15.44
CA THR A 220 -4.73 -29.50 -14.40
C THR A 220 -5.42 -28.19 -14.10
N ALA A 221 -5.64 -27.90 -12.82
CA ALA A 221 -6.06 -26.60 -12.32
C ALA A 221 -4.89 -25.91 -11.63
N THR A 222 -4.56 -24.71 -12.06
CA THR A 222 -3.51 -23.87 -11.48
C THR A 222 -4.09 -22.53 -11.04
N VAL A 223 -3.85 -22.15 -9.79
CA VAL A 223 -4.12 -20.79 -9.32
C VAL A 223 -2.85 -19.96 -9.44
N ASN A 224 -3.00 -18.75 -9.98
CA ASN A 224 -1.94 -17.75 -10.03
C ASN A 224 -2.37 -16.52 -9.24
N ILE A 225 -1.72 -16.31 -8.10
CA ILE A 225 -1.87 -15.10 -7.31
C ILE A 225 -0.88 -14.07 -7.84
N VAL A 226 -1.38 -12.89 -8.19
CA VAL A 226 -0.59 -11.79 -8.76
C VAL A 226 -0.24 -10.76 -7.70
N GLU A 227 -1.18 -10.48 -6.79
CA GLU A 227 -0.98 -9.57 -5.65
C GLU A 227 -1.56 -10.21 -4.38
N PRO A 228 -0.98 -9.95 -3.19
CA PRO A 228 0.16 -9.05 -2.93
C PRO A 228 1.54 -9.70 -3.12
N THR A 229 1.59 -11.04 -3.17
CA THR A 229 2.82 -11.80 -3.34
C THR A 229 2.62 -12.77 -4.51
N PRO A 230 3.37 -12.62 -5.61
CA PRO A 230 3.24 -13.52 -6.75
C PRO A 230 3.56 -14.96 -6.37
N VAL A 231 2.58 -15.86 -6.53
CA VAL A 231 2.76 -17.28 -6.23
C VAL A 231 1.79 -18.12 -7.06
N GLN A 232 2.25 -19.29 -7.47
CA GLN A 232 1.46 -20.25 -8.24
C GLN A 232 1.43 -21.60 -7.54
N ALA A 233 0.28 -22.26 -7.61
CA ALA A 233 0.11 -23.62 -7.15
C ALA A 233 -0.95 -24.30 -8.00
N GLY A 234 -0.85 -25.61 -8.19
CA GLY A 234 -1.81 -26.35 -8.99
C GLY A 234 -1.95 -27.79 -8.55
N THR A 235 -2.99 -28.43 -9.06
CA THR A 235 -3.29 -29.84 -8.82
C THR A 235 -3.93 -30.47 -10.05
N ARG A 236 -3.86 -31.81 -10.14
CA ARG A 236 -4.54 -32.56 -11.18
C ARG A 236 -5.93 -32.97 -10.72
N VAL A 237 -6.88 -32.89 -11.63
CA VAL A 237 -8.26 -33.32 -11.46
C VAL A 237 -8.48 -34.48 -12.42
N ALA A 238 -8.85 -35.64 -11.88
CA ALA A 238 -9.19 -36.82 -12.67
C ALA A 238 -10.72 -37.00 -12.70
N TYR A 239 -11.23 -37.33 -13.88
CA TYR A 239 -12.62 -37.66 -14.14
C TYR A 239 -12.69 -39.05 -14.78
N HIS A 240 -13.57 -39.89 -14.24
CA HIS A 240 -13.81 -41.23 -14.74
C HIS A 240 -15.32 -41.49 -14.72
N CYS A 241 -15.90 -41.79 -15.88
CA CYS A 241 -17.29 -42.18 -16.00
C CYS A 241 -17.35 -43.43 -16.90
N ARG A 242 -17.88 -44.52 -16.34
CA ARG A 242 -18.20 -45.74 -17.09
C ARG A 242 -19.63 -45.59 -17.61
N GLY A 243 -19.78 -45.61 -18.93
CA GLY A 243 -21.08 -45.60 -19.60
C GLY A 243 -21.84 -46.91 -19.47
#